data_AF-A0A5B0WEJ7-F1
#
_entry.id   AF-A0A5B0WEJ7-F1
#
_cell.length_a   1.000
_cell.length_b   1.000
_cell.length_c   1.000
_cell.angle_alpha   90.00
_cell.angle_beta   90.00
_cell.angle_gamma   90.00
#
_symmetry.space_group_name_H-M   'P 1'
#
loop_
_entity.id
_entity.type
_entity.pdbx_description
1 polymer ?
#
loop_
_entity_poly.entity_id
_entity_poly.type
_entity_poly.pdbx_seq_one_letter_code
_entity_poly.pdbx_strand_id
1 'polypeptide(L)'
;MSEERYKQRKQRQKERFMAQVAAAQESRGIVIVYTGNGEGRTTAAIGTITRALGHGLKAGVVQFIKEAWSAGERALLQLYGVEFQLISVDLAGEAQNRTKDIAATGVWQHALRMMHDPTLSLVVLGELTYMISNGYLSPDEVIKALNQRPMNQTVIITGRDCHLALIELADTVSEMRPVK
;
A
#
# COMPACT_ATOMS: atom_id res chain seq x y z
N MET A 1 8.78 -0.94 -43.25
CA MET A 1 9.34 -1.92 -42.28
C MET A 1 9.08 -3.31 -42.86
N SER A 2 10.10 -4.14 -43.12
CA SER A 2 9.85 -5.50 -43.63
C SER A 2 9.24 -6.39 -42.53
N GLU A 3 8.35 -7.30 -42.91
CA GLU A 3 7.72 -8.26 -41.97
C GLU A 3 8.75 -9.05 -41.17
N GLU A 4 9.88 -9.36 -41.79
CA GLU A 4 10.98 -10.10 -41.19
C GLU A 4 11.65 -9.32 -40.05
N ARG A 5 11.89 -8.01 -40.23
CA ARG A 5 12.39 -7.13 -39.16
C ARG A 5 11.38 -6.98 -38.02
N TYR A 6 10.08 -6.99 -38.31
CA TYR A 6 9.03 -6.97 -37.28
C TYR A 6 9.02 -8.26 -36.44
N LYS A 7 9.05 -9.44 -37.10
CA LYS A 7 9.12 -10.75 -36.43
C LYS A 7 10.36 -10.87 -35.55
N GLN A 8 11.54 -10.45 -36.04
CA GLN A 8 12.78 -10.46 -35.25
C GLN A 8 12.70 -9.55 -34.02
N ARG A 9 12.10 -8.35 -34.13
CA ARG A 9 11.91 -7.45 -32.98
C ARG A 9 11.00 -8.05 -31.91
N LYS A 10 9.88 -8.67 -32.32
CA LYS A 10 8.95 -9.35 -31.41
C LYS A 10 9.59 -10.55 -30.73
N GLN A 11 10.39 -11.32 -31.47
CA GLN A 11 11.12 -12.47 -30.93
C GLN A 11 12.14 -12.04 -29.85
N ARG A 12 12.96 -11.02 -30.13
CA ARG A 12 13.90 -10.47 -29.13
C ARG A 12 13.20 -9.91 -27.89
N GLN A 13 12.05 -9.27 -28.08
CA GLN A 13 11.23 -8.79 -26.95
C GLN A 13 10.73 -9.94 -26.09
N LYS A 14 10.26 -11.02 -26.73
CA LYS A 14 9.81 -12.25 -26.04
C LYS A 14 10.96 -12.90 -25.28
N GLU A 15 12.12 -13.08 -25.90
CA GLU A 15 13.30 -13.68 -25.27
C GLU A 15 13.76 -12.89 -24.04
N ARG A 16 13.84 -11.56 -24.15
CA ARG A 16 14.19 -10.69 -23.01
C ARG A 16 13.18 -10.82 -21.87
N PHE A 17 11.88 -10.84 -22.18
CA PHE A 17 10.84 -11.01 -21.17
C PHE A 17 10.94 -12.37 -20.48
N MET A 18 11.10 -13.46 -21.25
CA MET A 18 11.25 -14.80 -20.69
C MET A 18 12.50 -14.94 -19.83
N ALA A 19 13.62 -14.31 -20.22
CA ALA A 19 14.84 -14.30 -19.41
C ALA A 19 14.63 -13.57 -18.06
N GLN A 20 13.89 -12.45 -18.06
CA GLN A 20 13.54 -11.74 -16.83
C GLN A 20 12.64 -12.58 -15.91
N VAL A 21 11.62 -13.25 -16.47
CA VAL A 21 10.76 -14.16 -15.73
C VAL A 21 11.57 -15.32 -15.14
N ALA A 22 12.48 -15.91 -15.91
CA ALA A 22 13.34 -16.99 -15.44
C ALA A 22 14.33 -16.55 -14.34
N ALA A 23 14.71 -15.27 -14.29
CA ALA A 23 15.57 -14.75 -13.23
C ALA A 23 14.81 -14.47 -11.91
N ALA A 24 13.51 -14.19 -11.98
CA ALA A 24 12.67 -13.86 -10.83
C ALA A 24 12.18 -15.12 -10.11
N GLN A 25 13.05 -15.73 -9.29
CA GLN A 25 12.76 -16.99 -8.58
C GLN A 25 12.21 -16.80 -7.15
N GLU A 26 12.30 -15.59 -6.60
CA GLU A 26 11.84 -15.32 -5.23
C GLU A 26 10.32 -15.18 -5.17
N SER A 27 9.69 -15.90 -4.23
CA SER A 27 8.27 -15.75 -3.91
C SER A 27 8.12 -15.38 -2.43
N ARG A 28 7.72 -14.13 -2.19
CA ARG A 28 7.47 -13.57 -0.86
C ARG A 28 6.48 -12.40 -0.94
N GLY A 29 6.05 -11.93 0.21
CA GLY A 29 5.33 -10.67 0.35
C GLY A 29 6.23 -9.47 0.07
N ILE A 30 5.66 -8.43 -0.54
CA ILE A 30 6.38 -7.23 -0.97
C ILE A 30 5.81 -5.97 -0.34
N VAL A 31 6.59 -4.89 -0.33
CA VAL A 31 6.11 -3.55 0.03
C VAL A 31 5.82 -2.77 -1.26
N ILE A 32 4.59 -2.29 -1.39
CA ILE A 32 4.12 -1.49 -2.51
C ILE A 32 3.80 -0.09 -2.01
N VAL A 33 4.28 0.94 -2.70
CA VAL A 33 3.98 2.34 -2.42
C VAL A 33 3.22 2.95 -3.59
N TYR A 34 2.03 3.48 -3.31
CA TYR A 34 1.28 4.35 -4.21
C TYR A 34 1.34 5.79 -3.71
N THR A 35 2.19 6.59 -4.35
CA THR A 35 2.47 8.00 -3.99
C THR A 35 2.13 8.95 -5.13
N GLY A 36 2.51 10.23 -5.01
CA GLY A 36 2.28 11.27 -6.01
C GLY A 36 0.99 12.05 -5.75
N ASN A 37 0.73 13.10 -6.55
CA ASN A 37 -0.39 14.04 -6.36
C ASN A 37 -1.64 13.71 -7.19
N GLY A 38 -1.54 12.83 -8.19
CA GLY A 38 -2.64 12.45 -9.06
C GLY A 38 -3.61 11.49 -8.39
N GLU A 39 -4.86 11.48 -8.83
CA GLU A 39 -5.85 10.55 -8.30
C GLU A 39 -5.52 9.08 -8.60
N GLY A 40 -5.94 8.20 -7.69
CA GLY A 40 -5.93 6.75 -7.91
C GLY A 40 -5.10 5.90 -6.94
N ARG A 41 -4.38 6.51 -5.99
CA ARG A 41 -3.54 5.76 -5.02
C ARG A 41 -4.38 4.75 -4.23
N THR A 42 -5.50 5.23 -3.70
CA THR A 42 -6.47 4.45 -2.95
C THR A 42 -7.18 3.42 -3.83
N THR A 43 -7.61 3.80 -5.03
CA THR A 43 -8.32 2.86 -5.92
C THR A 43 -7.42 1.74 -6.43
N ALA A 44 -6.11 1.99 -6.62
CA ALA A 44 -5.12 0.95 -6.93
C ALA A 44 -4.95 -0.03 -5.75
N ALA A 45 -4.92 0.48 -4.51
CA ALA A 45 -4.89 -0.37 -3.31
C ALA A 45 -6.16 -1.24 -3.22
N ILE A 46 -7.34 -0.64 -3.44
CA ILE A 46 -8.63 -1.34 -3.48
C ILE A 46 -8.65 -2.43 -4.56
N GLY A 47 -8.20 -2.12 -5.78
CA GLY A 47 -8.12 -3.11 -6.86
C GLY A 47 -7.23 -4.29 -6.50
N THR A 48 -6.15 -4.05 -5.75
CA THR A 48 -5.24 -5.10 -5.26
C THR A 48 -5.89 -5.95 -4.17
N ILE A 49 -6.65 -5.33 -3.25
CA ILE A 49 -7.46 -6.07 -2.27
C ILE A 49 -8.48 -6.96 -2.98
N THR A 50 -9.25 -6.40 -3.91
CA THR A 50 -10.27 -7.16 -4.66
C THR A 50 -9.66 -8.36 -5.38
N ARG A 51 -8.47 -8.18 -5.98
CA ARG A 51 -7.72 -9.29 -6.58
C ARG A 51 -7.33 -10.36 -5.55
N ALA A 52 -6.81 -9.95 -4.39
CA ALA A 52 -6.43 -10.89 -3.32
C ALA A 52 -7.64 -11.70 -2.84
N LEU A 53 -8.76 -11.05 -2.60
CA LEU A 53 -10.03 -11.69 -2.22
C LEU A 53 -10.51 -12.68 -3.29
N GLY A 54 -10.41 -12.33 -4.57
CA GLY A 54 -10.75 -13.21 -5.69
C GLY A 54 -9.94 -14.50 -5.74
N HIS A 55 -8.77 -14.52 -5.09
CA HIS A 55 -7.93 -15.71 -4.92
C HIS A 55 -8.08 -16.37 -3.54
N GLY A 56 -9.08 -15.97 -2.73
CA GLY A 56 -9.33 -16.53 -1.40
C GLY A 56 -8.34 -16.06 -0.33
N LEU A 57 -7.52 -15.04 -0.61
CA LEU A 57 -6.60 -14.46 0.36
C LEU A 57 -7.33 -13.47 1.26
N LYS A 58 -6.77 -13.23 2.45
CA LYS A 58 -7.32 -12.27 3.42
C LYS A 58 -6.57 -10.95 3.37
N ALA A 59 -7.31 -9.87 3.58
CA ALA A 59 -6.77 -8.51 3.62
C ALA A 59 -7.26 -7.74 4.84
N GLY A 60 -6.43 -6.84 5.35
CA GLY A 60 -6.78 -5.85 6.37
C GLY A 60 -6.43 -4.44 5.90
N VAL A 61 -7.21 -3.45 6.34
CA VAL A 61 -7.03 -2.04 5.99
C VAL A 61 -6.97 -1.21 7.25
N VAL A 62 -5.91 -0.42 7.37
CA VAL A 62 -5.80 0.68 8.33
C VAL A 62 -5.75 1.98 7.56
N GLN A 63 -6.66 2.89 7.88
CA GLN A 63 -6.82 4.16 7.18
C GLN A 63 -6.62 5.32 8.16
N PHE A 64 -5.60 6.13 7.89
CA PHE A 64 -5.11 7.19 8.78
C PHE A 64 -5.77 8.56 8.56
N ILE A 65 -6.55 8.72 7.47
CA ILE A 65 -7.37 9.90 7.18
C ILE A 65 -8.80 9.48 6.85
N LYS A 66 -9.80 10.12 7.47
CA LYS A 66 -11.21 9.74 7.38
C LYS A 66 -11.82 9.86 5.98
N GLU A 67 -11.52 10.92 5.23
CA GLU A 67 -12.19 11.19 3.94
C GLU A 67 -11.59 10.45 2.73
N ALA A 68 -10.53 9.66 2.88
CA ALA A 68 -9.79 9.14 1.73
C ALA A 68 -10.43 7.92 1.03
N TRP A 69 -11.38 7.22 1.68
CA TRP A 69 -12.08 6.08 1.10
C TRP A 69 -13.56 6.39 0.96
N SER A 70 -14.14 6.08 -0.21
CA SER A 70 -15.59 6.21 -0.35
C SER A 70 -16.27 5.16 0.52
N ALA A 71 -17.45 5.50 1.06
CA ALA A 71 -18.25 4.57 1.85
C ALA A 71 -18.60 3.29 1.06
N GLY A 72 -18.62 3.36 -0.28
CA GLY A 72 -18.99 2.26 -1.16
C GLY A 72 -17.98 1.10 -1.16
N GLU A 73 -16.70 1.37 -1.43
CA GLU A 73 -15.71 0.28 -1.52
C GLU A 73 -15.48 -0.37 -0.16
N ARG A 74 -15.49 0.43 0.92
CA ARG A 74 -15.44 -0.10 2.28
C ARG A 74 -16.62 -1.05 2.53
N ALA A 75 -17.84 -0.60 2.29
CA ALA A 75 -19.03 -1.40 2.56
C ALA A 75 -18.98 -2.72 1.78
N LEU A 76 -18.58 -2.69 0.50
CA LEU A 76 -18.41 -3.89 -0.31
C LEU A 76 -17.35 -4.84 0.28
N LEU A 77 -16.16 -4.34 0.56
CA LEU A 77 -15.05 -5.18 1.03
C LEU A 77 -15.29 -5.78 2.42
N GLN A 78 -16.03 -5.08 3.28
CA GLN A 78 -16.44 -5.61 4.58
C GLN A 78 -17.39 -6.82 4.46
N LEU A 79 -18.25 -6.88 3.43
CA LEU A 79 -19.09 -8.06 3.17
C LEU A 79 -18.24 -9.32 2.86
N TYR A 80 -17.02 -9.11 2.36
CA TYR A 80 -16.04 -10.18 2.10
C TYR A 80 -15.02 -10.35 3.23
N GLY A 81 -15.32 -9.83 4.42
CA GLY A 81 -14.53 -10.06 5.63
C GLY A 81 -13.24 -9.26 5.75
N VAL A 82 -13.06 -8.21 4.93
CA VAL A 82 -11.93 -7.29 5.09
C VAL A 82 -12.13 -6.47 6.36
N GLU A 83 -11.15 -6.53 7.26
CA GLU A 83 -11.14 -5.71 8.47
C GLU A 83 -10.74 -4.27 8.13
N PHE A 84 -11.51 -3.29 8.62
CA PHE A 84 -11.21 -1.87 8.46
C PHE A 84 -11.03 -1.19 9.82
N GLN A 85 -9.86 -0.58 10.01
CA GLN A 85 -9.56 0.28 11.15
C GLN A 85 -9.39 1.70 10.65
N LEU A 86 -10.35 2.57 11.00
CA LEU A 86 -10.42 3.95 10.53
C LEU A 86 -10.27 4.87 11.72
N ILE A 87 -9.39 5.86 11.60
CA ILE A 87 -9.30 6.91 12.62
C ILE A 87 -9.33 8.28 11.93
N SER A 88 -10.12 9.18 12.53
CA SER A 88 -10.22 10.59 12.15
C SER A 88 -9.14 11.34 12.90
N VAL A 89 -7.98 11.53 12.27
CA VAL A 89 -7.21 12.74 12.60
C VAL A 89 -7.89 13.84 11.80
N ASP A 90 -8.57 14.75 12.48
CA ASP A 90 -9.26 15.86 11.80
C ASP A 90 -8.23 16.73 11.07
N LEU A 91 -8.38 16.79 9.74
CA LEU A 91 -7.54 17.61 8.86
C LEU A 91 -7.61 19.11 9.20
N ALA A 92 -8.67 19.54 9.88
CA ALA A 92 -8.93 20.94 10.24
C ALA A 92 -8.03 21.47 11.38
N GLY A 93 -7.20 20.63 12.00
CA GLY A 93 -6.20 21.09 12.96
C GLY A 93 -6.74 21.51 14.34
N GLU A 94 -8.06 21.52 14.58
CA GLU A 94 -8.67 22.05 15.82
C GLU A 94 -8.52 21.14 17.06
N ALA A 95 -8.10 19.88 16.91
CA ALA A 95 -7.89 19.02 18.08
C ALA A 95 -6.61 19.37 18.86
N GLN A 96 -6.76 19.57 20.17
CA GLN A 96 -5.70 19.85 21.13
C GLN A 96 -4.60 18.77 21.07
N ASN A 97 -3.32 19.17 21.01
CA ASN A 97 -2.16 18.30 20.72
C ASN A 97 -2.18 16.93 21.43
N ARG A 98 -2.64 16.86 22.67
CA ARG A 98 -2.63 15.62 23.48
C ARG A 98 -3.61 14.55 23.00
N THR A 99 -4.73 14.93 22.39
CA THR A 99 -5.72 13.97 21.86
C THR A 99 -5.27 13.40 20.51
N LYS A 100 -4.53 14.20 19.73
CA LYS A 100 -3.96 13.79 18.42
C LYS A 100 -2.93 12.67 18.60
N ASP A 101 -2.02 12.79 19.56
CA ASP A 101 -0.98 11.78 19.83
C ASP A 101 -1.56 10.43 20.30
N ILE A 102 -2.61 10.45 21.13
CA ILE A 102 -3.27 9.24 21.62
C ILE A 102 -4.02 8.53 20.48
N ALA A 103 -4.73 9.29 19.63
CA ALA A 103 -5.41 8.72 18.47
C ALA A 103 -4.41 8.10 17.49
N ALA A 104 -3.32 8.82 17.17
CA ALA A 104 -2.25 8.34 16.31
C ALA A 104 -1.61 7.04 16.84
N THR A 105 -1.30 7.00 18.13
CA THR A 105 -0.72 5.82 18.79
C THR A 105 -1.69 4.64 18.73
N GLY A 106 -2.99 4.88 18.95
CA GLY A 106 -4.03 3.85 18.86
C GLY A 106 -4.16 3.24 17.46
N VAL A 107 -4.18 4.06 16.40
CA VAL A 107 -4.27 3.55 15.01
C VAL A 107 -3.07 2.68 14.68
N TRP A 108 -1.89 3.12 15.08
CA TRP A 108 -0.66 2.43 14.77
C TRP A 108 -0.62 1.05 15.44
N GLN A 109 -1.19 0.88 16.64
CA GLN A 109 -1.33 -0.45 17.25
C GLN A 109 -2.17 -1.41 16.43
N HIS A 110 -3.24 -0.94 15.77
CA HIS A 110 -4.01 -1.77 14.85
C HIS A 110 -3.20 -2.16 13.61
N ALA A 111 -2.41 -1.23 13.06
CA ALA A 111 -1.50 -1.51 11.94
C ALA A 111 -0.45 -2.54 12.33
N LEU A 112 0.18 -2.40 13.51
CA LEU A 112 1.12 -3.37 14.05
C LEU A 112 0.47 -4.74 14.22
N ARG A 113 -0.71 -4.84 14.81
CA ARG A 113 -1.43 -6.11 14.96
C ARG A 113 -1.67 -6.77 13.60
N MET A 114 -2.17 -6.04 12.61
CA MET A 114 -2.41 -6.58 11.27
C MET A 114 -1.10 -7.00 10.59
N MET A 115 -0.03 -6.22 10.73
CA MET A 115 1.28 -6.54 10.16
C MET A 115 1.98 -7.70 10.86
N HIS A 116 1.55 -8.11 12.05
CA HIS A 116 2.04 -9.31 12.73
C HIS A 116 1.12 -10.52 12.54
N ASP A 117 -0.05 -10.35 11.91
CA ASP A 117 -1.01 -11.44 11.69
C ASP A 117 -0.63 -12.26 10.44
N PRO A 118 -0.13 -13.51 10.58
CA PRO A 118 0.26 -14.35 9.44
C PRO A 118 -0.94 -14.82 8.61
N THR A 119 -2.18 -14.63 9.08
CA THR A 119 -3.39 -15.00 8.34
C THR A 119 -3.78 -13.94 7.32
N LEU A 120 -3.30 -12.70 7.46
CA LEU A 120 -3.48 -11.63 6.48
C LEU A 120 -2.36 -11.70 5.44
N SER A 121 -2.73 -11.98 4.19
CA SER A 121 -1.78 -11.97 3.07
C SER A 121 -1.51 -10.56 2.56
N LEU A 122 -2.41 -9.61 2.85
CA LEU A 122 -2.33 -8.23 2.40
C LEU A 122 -2.75 -7.27 3.53
N VAL A 123 -1.93 -6.25 3.79
CA VAL A 123 -2.27 -5.14 4.69
C VAL A 123 -2.16 -3.83 3.91
N VAL A 124 -3.17 -2.98 4.00
CA VAL A 124 -3.13 -1.63 3.43
C VAL A 124 -3.01 -0.60 4.54
N LEU A 125 -1.99 0.23 4.46
CA LEU A 125 -1.73 1.38 5.31
C LEU A 125 -2.07 2.65 4.52
N GLY A 126 -3.36 2.97 4.52
CA GLY A 126 -3.95 4.02 3.70
C GLY A 126 -3.72 5.42 4.27
N GLU A 127 -3.14 6.31 3.46
CA GLU A 127 -2.71 7.66 3.84
C GLU A 127 -1.71 7.68 5.02
N LEU A 128 -0.89 6.64 5.15
CA LEU A 128 0.15 6.54 6.18
C LEU A 128 1.17 7.68 6.07
N THR A 129 1.45 8.16 4.85
CA THR A 129 2.47 9.20 4.64
C THR A 129 2.12 10.49 5.40
N TYR A 130 0.84 10.80 5.57
CA TYR A 130 0.38 11.93 6.37
C TYR A 130 0.82 11.85 7.83
N MET A 131 0.82 10.64 8.42
CA MET A 131 1.28 10.43 9.79
C MET A 131 2.75 10.78 9.96
N ILE A 132 3.53 10.47 8.93
CA ILE A 132 4.98 10.74 8.90
C ILE A 132 5.22 12.23 8.67
N SER A 133 4.58 12.82 7.66
CA SER A 133 4.77 14.24 7.30
C SER A 133 4.38 15.21 8.42
N ASN A 134 3.41 14.83 9.26
CA ASN A 134 2.97 15.65 10.40
C ASN A 134 3.68 15.27 11.72
N GLY A 135 4.65 14.37 11.71
CA GLY A 135 5.44 14.01 12.89
C GLY A 135 4.72 13.12 13.91
N TYR A 136 3.57 12.54 13.57
CA TYR A 136 2.86 11.61 14.44
C TYR A 136 3.51 10.22 14.50
N LEU A 137 4.26 9.85 13.45
CA LEU A 137 4.93 8.56 13.36
C LEU A 137 6.31 8.73 12.71
N SER A 138 7.34 8.12 13.29
CA SER A 138 8.68 8.15 12.70
C SER A 138 8.81 7.18 11.52
N PRO A 139 9.56 7.53 10.45
CA PRO A 139 9.85 6.59 9.36
C PRO A 139 10.52 5.31 9.87
N ASP A 140 11.44 5.41 10.83
CA ASP A 140 12.19 4.28 11.37
C ASP A 140 11.29 3.25 12.06
N GLU A 141 10.26 3.72 12.78
CA GLU A 141 9.27 2.85 13.40
C GLU A 141 8.45 2.08 12.36
N VAL A 142 8.07 2.74 11.26
CA VAL A 142 7.36 2.09 10.14
C VAL A 142 8.26 1.06 9.49
N ILE A 143 9.51 1.41 9.17
CA ILE A 143 10.50 0.52 8.55
C ILE A 143 10.73 -0.72 9.43
N LYS A 144 10.88 -0.52 10.74
CA LYS A 144 11.03 -1.62 11.70
C LYS A 144 9.82 -2.57 11.63
N ALA A 145 8.61 -2.05 11.66
CA ALA A 145 7.41 -2.87 11.59
C ALA A 145 7.28 -3.61 10.26
N LEU A 146 7.59 -2.95 9.14
CA LEU A 146 7.61 -3.57 7.82
C LEU A 146 8.60 -4.74 7.77
N ASN A 147 9.80 -4.59 8.34
CA ASN A 147 10.81 -5.64 8.35
C ASN A 147 10.47 -6.83 9.28
N GLN A 148 9.57 -6.64 10.24
CA GLN A 148 9.15 -7.68 11.19
C GLN A 148 7.91 -8.47 10.75
N ARG A 149 7.29 -8.06 9.63
CA ARG A 149 6.06 -8.69 9.11
C ARG A 149 6.29 -10.15 8.65
N PRO A 150 5.24 -10.99 8.59
CA PRO A 150 5.31 -12.33 8.00
C PRO A 150 5.89 -12.32 6.58
N MET A 151 6.75 -13.29 6.26
CA MET A 151 7.47 -13.36 4.98
C MET A 151 6.56 -13.29 3.75
N ASN A 152 5.35 -13.86 3.82
CA ASN A 152 4.40 -13.91 2.70
C ASN A 152 3.34 -12.79 2.71
N GLN A 153 3.48 -11.81 3.61
CA GLN A 153 2.56 -10.70 3.72
C GLN A 153 3.01 -9.51 2.87
N THR A 154 2.14 -9.09 1.96
CA THR A 154 2.31 -7.86 1.18
C THR A 154 1.74 -6.67 1.95
N VAL A 155 2.43 -5.54 1.91
CA VAL A 155 1.96 -4.28 2.51
C VAL A 155 1.86 -3.21 1.43
N ILE A 156 0.71 -2.55 1.34
CA ILE A 156 0.51 -1.39 0.48
C ILE A 156 0.50 -0.14 1.35
N ILE A 157 1.33 0.84 1.01
CA ILE A 157 1.34 2.17 1.60
C ILE A 157 0.78 3.14 0.59
N THR A 158 -0.17 3.99 1.01
CA THR A 158 -0.66 5.08 0.17
C THR A 158 -0.45 6.43 0.84
N GLY A 159 -0.44 7.46 0.01
CA GLY A 159 -0.50 8.86 0.41
C GLY A 159 0.46 9.72 -0.39
N ARG A 160 0.34 11.04 -0.25
CA ARG A 160 1.21 12.00 -0.94
C ARG A 160 2.59 12.07 -0.29
N ASP A 161 3.59 12.51 -1.05
CA ASP A 161 4.94 12.85 -0.55
C ASP A 161 5.56 11.79 0.36
N CYS A 162 5.51 10.52 -0.07
CA CYS A 162 6.09 9.40 0.68
C CYS A 162 7.56 9.63 1.04
N HIS A 163 7.92 9.36 2.30
CA HIS A 163 9.27 9.56 2.82
C HIS A 163 10.30 8.72 2.05
N LEU A 164 11.47 9.30 1.73
CA LEU A 164 12.49 8.65 0.89
C LEU A 164 12.90 7.28 1.42
N ALA A 165 13.09 7.15 2.73
CA ALA A 165 13.45 5.86 3.34
C ALA A 165 12.41 4.74 3.09
N LEU A 166 11.12 5.08 2.96
CA LEU A 166 10.08 4.11 2.60
C LEU A 166 10.08 3.81 1.10
N ILE A 167 10.40 4.80 0.27
CA ILE A 167 10.58 4.60 -1.17
C ILE A 167 11.75 3.65 -1.43
N GLU A 168 12.87 3.82 -0.73
CA GLU A 168 14.06 2.98 -0.85
C GLU A 168 13.84 1.55 -0.32
N LEU A 169 13.03 1.40 0.74
CA LEU A 169 12.65 0.08 1.27
C LEU A 169 11.69 -0.67 0.34
N ALA A 170 10.81 0.04 -0.37
CA ALA A 170 9.72 -0.57 -1.11
C ALA A 170 10.20 -1.36 -2.33
N ASP A 171 9.65 -2.56 -2.51
CA ASP A 171 9.92 -3.40 -3.68
C ASP A 171 9.26 -2.83 -4.95
N THR A 172 8.16 -2.08 -4.79
CA THR A 172 7.44 -1.44 -5.89
C THR A 172 6.97 -0.06 -5.50
N VAL A 173 7.27 0.93 -6.32
CA VAL A 173 6.81 2.32 -6.13
C VAL A 173 6.15 2.78 -7.41
N SER A 174 4.94 3.31 -7.31
CA SER A 174 4.27 4.02 -8.40
C SER A 174 3.88 5.42 -7.96
N GLU A 175 4.37 6.40 -8.71
CA GLU A 175 4.04 7.82 -8.52
C GLU A 175 2.89 8.19 -9.46
N MET A 176 1.73 8.51 -8.89
CA MET A 176 0.57 8.99 -9.63
C MET A 176 0.73 10.48 -9.91
N ARG A 177 0.94 10.82 -11.18
CA ARG A 177 1.10 12.21 -11.63
C ARG A 177 -0.22 12.74 -12.18
N PRO A 178 -0.69 13.92 -11.70
CA PRO A 178 -1.88 14.55 -12.26
C PRO A 178 -1.53 15.12 -13.64
N VAL A 179 -1.97 14.43 -14.70
CA VAL A 179 -1.77 14.91 -16.09
C VAL A 179 -2.82 15.96 -16.47
N LYS A 180 -4.00 15.88 -15.84
CA LYS A 180 -5.14 16.78 -15.99
C LYS A 180 -5.84 16.91 -14.66
#